data_AF-A0A0P8YV25-F1
#
_entry.id   AF-A0A0P8YV25-F1
#
_cell.length_a   1.000
_cell.length_b   1.000
_cell.length_c   1.000
_cell.angle_alpha   90.00
_cell.angle_beta   90.00
_cell.angle_gamma   90.00
#
_symmetry.space_group_name_H-M   'P 1'
#
loop_
_entity.id
_entity.type
_entity.pdbx_description
1 polymer ?
#
loop_
_entity_poly.entity_id
_entity_poly.type
_entity_poly.pdbx_seq_one_letter_code
_entity_poly.pdbx_strand_id
1 'polypeptide(L)'
;MAKFMNIVRCKVKSSSREEYLKKIDERPKFDGQISAKYVETKPNEFFMIGEWNSEDDIAKARPKMIEFLDSLRHTLEELSSDLGVTDPYSGTVVIEK
;
A
#
# COMPACT_ATOMS: atom_id res chain seq x y z
N MET A 1 -6.11 -21.78 3.40
CA MET A 1 -7.14 -20.74 3.17
C MET A 1 -6.66 -19.89 2.02
N ALA A 2 -7.55 -19.49 1.10
CA ALA A 2 -7.17 -18.66 -0.03
C ALA A 2 -6.72 -17.28 0.50
N LYS A 3 -5.46 -16.91 0.26
CA LYS A 3 -4.93 -15.60 0.62
C LYS A 3 -5.46 -14.56 -0.36
N PHE A 4 -5.72 -13.36 0.13
CA PHE A 4 -6.05 -12.20 -0.68
C PHE A 4 -4.91 -11.20 -0.59
N MET A 5 -4.60 -10.51 -1.69
CA MET A 5 -3.53 -9.52 -1.73
C MET A 5 -4.00 -8.20 -2.31
N ASN A 6 -3.39 -7.12 -1.85
CA ASN A 6 -3.40 -5.85 -2.56
C ASN A 6 -1.98 -5.47 -2.99
N ILE A 7 -1.88 -4.84 -4.15
CA ILE A 7 -0.62 -4.35 -4.73
C ILE A 7 -0.88 -2.90 -5.14
N VAL A 8 -0.17 -1.96 -4.51
CA VAL A 8 -0.39 -0.53 -4.71
C VAL A 8 0.91 0.10 -5.13
N ARG A 9 0.94 0.66 -6.34
CA ARG A 9 2.06 1.44 -6.83
C ARG A 9 1.91 2.90 -6.40
N CYS A 10 3.01 3.51 -5.97
CA CYS A 10 3.10 4.94 -5.75
C CYS A 10 4.49 5.47 -6.11
N LYS A 11 4.58 6.79 -6.30
CA LYS A 11 5.85 7.48 -6.46
C LYS A 11 5.97 8.54 -5.38
N VAL A 12 7.11 8.62 -4.73
CA VAL A 12 7.37 9.50 -3.59
C VAL A 12 8.23 10.67 -4.04
N LYS A 13 7.91 11.87 -3.57
CA LYS A 13 8.73 13.05 -3.83
C LYS A 13 10.11 12.85 -3.21
N SER A 14 11.18 13.14 -3.96
CA SER A 14 12.55 13.00 -3.47
C SER A 14 12.80 13.74 -2.14
N SER A 15 12.18 14.90 -1.94
CA SER A 15 12.28 15.70 -0.71
C SER A 15 11.57 15.09 0.50
N SER A 16 10.65 14.15 0.30
CA SER A 16 9.78 13.58 1.35
C SER A 16 10.03 12.09 1.58
N ARG A 17 11.09 11.52 0.99
CA ARG A 17 11.40 10.09 1.09
C ARG A 17 11.54 9.61 2.54
N GLU A 18 12.30 10.33 3.35
CA GLU A 18 12.56 9.96 4.74
C GLU A 18 11.27 9.97 5.58
N GLU A 19 10.45 11.01 5.40
CA GLU A 19 9.14 11.13 6.06
C GLU A 19 8.22 9.97 5.67
N TYR A 20 8.13 9.65 4.38
CA TYR A 20 7.33 8.55 3.86
C TYR A 20 7.74 7.20 4.47
N LEU A 21 9.04 6.89 4.46
CA LEU A 21 9.57 5.64 5.01
C LEU A 21 9.32 5.53 6.52
N LYS A 22 9.51 6.63 7.26
CA LYS A 22 9.21 6.69 8.70
C LYS A 22 7.74 6.42 8.99
N LYS A 23 6.82 7.07 8.28
CA LYS A 23 5.37 6.88 8.43
C LYS A 23 4.95 5.43 8.16
N ILE A 24 5.59 4.77 7.19
CA ILE A 24 5.32 3.37 6.88
C ILE A 24 5.83 2.43 7.97
N ASP A 25 7.03 2.68 8.49
CA ASP A 25 7.64 1.84 9.53
C ASP A 25 6.87 1.94 10.86
N GLU A 26 6.39 3.14 11.19
CA GLU A 26 5.57 3.38 12.39
C GLU A 26 4.15 2.81 12.28
N ARG A 27 3.68 2.47 11.08
CA ARG A 27 2.31 1.99 10.87
C ARG A 27 2.14 0.57 11.41
N PRO A 28 1.20 0.33 12.35
CA PRO A 28 0.85 -1.02 12.74
C PRO A 28 0.17 -1.79 11.60
N LYS A 29 0.19 -3.13 11.68
CA LYS A 29 -0.62 -3.97 10.78
C LYS A 29 -2.10 -3.63 10.98
N PHE A 30 -2.86 -3.68 9.89
CA PHE A 30 -4.32 -3.60 9.97
C PHE A 30 -4.89 -4.93 10.49
N ASP A 31 -6.08 -4.87 11.09
CA ASP A 31 -6.81 -6.07 11.49
C ASP A 31 -7.02 -6.98 10.27
N GLY A 32 -6.67 -8.26 10.40
CA GLY A 32 -6.73 -9.24 9.30
C GLY A 32 -5.59 -9.18 8.27
N GLN A 33 -4.66 -8.23 8.39
CA GLN A 33 -3.44 -8.17 7.56
C GLN A 33 -2.38 -9.14 8.10
N ILE A 34 -1.97 -10.10 7.27
CA ILE A 34 -0.92 -11.09 7.57
C ILE A 34 0.45 -10.41 7.50
N SER A 35 0.73 -9.73 6.39
CA SER A 35 2.01 -9.04 6.17
C SER A 35 1.84 -7.82 5.27
N ALA A 36 2.79 -6.90 5.35
CA ALA A 36 2.93 -5.78 4.43
C ALA A 36 4.40 -5.69 4.01
N LYS A 37 4.64 -5.54 2.71
CA LYS A 37 5.98 -5.40 2.12
C LYS A 37 5.99 -4.13 1.28
N TYR A 38 7.06 -3.35 1.38
CA TYR A 38 7.25 -2.14 0.61
C TYR A 38 8.50 -2.31 -0.23
N VAL A 39 8.31 -2.38 -1.56
CA VAL A 39 9.38 -2.75 -2.50
C VAL A 39 9.66 -1.55 -3.38
N GLU A 40 10.88 -1.05 -3.34
CA GLU A 40 11.36 -0.03 -4.26
C GLU A 40 11.82 -0.70 -5.56
N THR A 41 11.23 -0.29 -6.69
CA THR A 41 11.54 -0.87 -8.01
C THR A 41 12.37 0.06 -8.88
N LYS A 42 12.31 1.37 -8.60
CA LYS A 42 13.17 2.44 -9.15
C LYS A 42 13.32 3.51 -8.07
N PRO A 43 14.28 4.45 -8.20
CA PRO A 43 14.42 5.53 -7.23
C PRO A 43 13.09 6.25 -6.96
N ASN A 44 12.65 6.17 -5.70
CA ASN A 44 11.39 6.69 -5.17
C ASN A 44 10.10 6.14 -5.79
N GLU A 45 10.16 5.00 -6.50
CA GLU A 45 8.98 4.31 -7.02
C GLU A 45 8.77 3.00 -6.27
N PHE A 46 7.66 2.91 -5.55
CA PHE A 46 7.38 1.84 -4.59
C PHE A 46 6.13 1.04 -4.96
N PHE A 47 6.15 -0.24 -4.61
CA PHE A 47 4.99 -1.10 -4.53
C PHE A 47 4.77 -1.51 -3.08
N MET A 48 3.58 -1.21 -2.54
CA MET A 48 3.09 -1.77 -1.28
C MET A 48 2.31 -3.04 -1.59
N ILE A 49 2.72 -4.15 -1.01
CA ILE A 49 2.10 -5.47 -1.14
C ILE A 49 1.56 -5.86 0.23
N GLY A 50 0.24 -5.94 0.37
CA GLY A 50 -0.43 -6.41 1.57
C GLY A 50 -0.99 -7.82 1.37
N GLU A 51 -0.75 -8.70 2.33
CA GLU A 51 -1.35 -10.04 2.41
C GLU A 51 -2.42 -10.06 3.48
N TRP A 52 -3.56 -10.67 3.17
CA TRP A 52 -4.75 -10.66 4.01
C TRP A 52 -5.31 -12.07 4.18
N ASN A 53 -5.94 -12.30 5.33
CA ASN A 53 -6.62 -13.56 5.64
C ASN A 53 -7.80 -13.83 4.68
N SER A 54 -8.48 -12.77 4.22
CA SER A 54 -9.60 -12.84 3.28
C SER A 54 -9.83 -11.52 2.54
N GLU A 55 -10.69 -11.53 1.52
CA GLU A 55 -11.19 -10.32 0.85
C GLU A 55 -12.02 -9.42 1.79
N ASP A 56 -12.77 -10.03 2.72
CA ASP A 56 -13.60 -9.31 3.69
C ASP A 56 -12.73 -8.53 4.71
N ASP A 57 -11.59 -9.10 5.11
CA ASP A 57 -10.64 -8.44 6.01
C ASP A 57 -10.09 -7.14 5.41
N ILE A 58 -9.64 -7.15 4.16
CA ILE A 58 -9.20 -5.92 3.50
C ILE A 58 -10.37 -4.95 3.29
N ALA A 59 -11.56 -5.44 2.94
CA ALA A 59 -12.73 -4.59 2.77
C ALA A 59 -13.07 -3.81 4.06
N LYS A 60 -12.97 -4.47 5.22
CA LYS A 60 -13.13 -3.84 6.55
C LYS A 60 -11.98 -2.90 6.91
N ALA A 61 -10.76 -3.19 6.45
CA ALA A 61 -9.60 -2.35 6.72
C ALA A 61 -9.50 -1.10 5.81
N ARG A 62 -10.19 -1.07 4.66
CA ARG A 62 -10.13 0.04 3.68
C ARG A 62 -10.29 1.44 4.30
N PRO A 63 -11.24 1.71 5.22
CA PRO A 63 -11.35 3.04 5.83
C PRO A 63 -10.07 3.47 6.55
N LYS A 64 -9.48 2.58 7.36
CA LYS A 64 -8.21 2.84 8.07
C LYS A 64 -7.02 2.97 7.10
N MET A 65 -7.04 2.22 5.99
CA MET A 65 -6.02 2.35 4.93
C MET A 65 -6.08 3.71 4.24
N ILE A 66 -7.28 4.23 3.98
CA ILE A 66 -7.50 5.56 3.39
C ILE A 66 -7.05 6.65 4.37
N GLU A 67 -7.43 6.55 5.64
CA GLU A 67 -6.99 7.50 6.68
C GLU A 67 -5.46 7.54 6.78
N PHE A 68 -4.80 6.37 6.78
CA PHE A 68 -3.36 6.30 6.76
C PHE A 68 -2.76 6.92 5.49
N LEU A 69 -3.32 6.62 4.31
CA LEU A 69 -2.88 7.20 3.04
C LEU A 69 -3.00 8.73 3.07
N ASP A 70 -4.11 9.27 3.56
CA ASP A 70 -4.34 10.72 3.65
C ASP A 70 -3.30 11.40 4.56
N SER A 71 -2.83 10.72 5.62
CA SER A 71 -1.79 11.23 6.52
C SER A 71 -0.41 11.40 5.89
N LEU A 72 -0.15 10.74 4.75
CA LEU A 72 1.14 10.80 4.03
C LEU A 72 0.99 11.20 2.56
N ARG A 73 -0.24 11.51 2.11
CA ARG A 73 -0.56 11.76 0.69
C ARG A 73 0.25 12.90 0.11
N HIS A 74 0.58 13.90 0.93
CA HIS A 74 1.41 15.04 0.53
C HIS A 74 2.84 14.65 0.15
N THR A 75 3.33 13.49 0.60
CA THR A 75 4.67 12.97 0.25
C THR A 75 4.71 12.34 -1.16
N LEU A 76 3.55 12.09 -1.78
CA LEU A 76 3.44 11.36 -3.05
C LEU A 76 3.41 12.30 -4.26
N GLU A 77 3.92 11.81 -5.38
CA GLU A 77 3.80 12.43 -6.71
C GLU A 77 2.51 11.97 -7.39
N GLU A 78 1.95 12.84 -8.23
CA GLU A 78 0.87 12.45 -9.15
C GLU A 78 1.43 11.53 -10.24
N LEU A 79 0.80 10.36 -10.41
CA LEU A 79 1.13 9.35 -11.42
C LEU A 79 0.50 9.71 -12.77
N SER A 80 -0.75 10.15 -12.76
CA SER A 80 -1.50 10.67 -13.91
C SER A 80 -2.79 11.35 -13.44
N SER A 81 -3.46 12.08 -14.33
CA SER A 81 -4.77 12.69 -14.07
C SER A 81 -5.84 11.68 -13.67
N ASP A 82 -5.74 10.45 -14.17
CA ASP A 82 -6.75 9.40 -13.98
C ASP A 82 -6.49 8.59 -12.70
N LEU A 83 -5.21 8.37 -12.36
CA LEU A 83 -4.79 7.58 -11.19
C LEU A 83 -4.63 8.43 -9.93
N GLY A 84 -4.39 9.73 -10.07
CA GLY A 84 -3.97 10.58 -8.97
C GLY A 84 -2.58 10.14 -8.47
N VAL A 85 -2.44 9.85 -7.18
CA VAL A 85 -1.13 9.59 -6.53
C VAL A 85 -0.80 8.11 -6.29
N THR A 86 -1.77 7.21 -6.54
CA THR A 86 -1.61 5.77 -6.30
C THR A 86 -2.32 4.97 -7.38
N ASP A 87 -1.78 3.80 -7.71
CA ASP A 87 -2.36 2.85 -8.66
C ASP A 87 -2.62 1.51 -7.94
N PRO A 88 -3.84 1.32 -7.37
CA PRO A 88 -4.15 0.19 -6.50
C PRO A 88 -4.84 -0.98 -7.23
N TYR A 89 -4.37 -2.20 -6.95
CA TYR A 89 -5.00 -3.45 -7.37
C TYR A 89 -5.21 -4.39 -6.17
N SER A 90 -6.18 -5.28 -6.26
CA SER A 90 -6.37 -6.35 -5.28
C SER A 90 -6.94 -7.60 -5.93
N GLY A 91 -6.67 -8.77 -5.34
CA GLY A 91 -7.18 -10.03 -5.87
C GLY A 91 -6.80 -11.26 -5.05
N THR A 92 -7.41 -12.39 -5.40
CA THR A 92 -7.13 -13.70 -4.81
C THR A 92 -5.79 -14.23 -5.29
N VAL A 93 -5.00 -14.78 -4.38
CA VAL A 93 -3.77 -15.49 -4.71
C VAL A 93 -4.14 -16.83 -5.38
N VAL A 94 -3.79 -16.96 -6.67
CA VAL A 94 -4.10 -18.16 -7.48
C VAL A 94 -3.06 -19.26 -7.28
N ILE A 95 -1.78 -18.88 -7.13
CA ILE A 95 -0.66 -19.80 -6.93
C ILE A 95 0.28 -19.18 -5.89
N GLU A 96 0.69 -19.97 -4.91
CA GLU A 96 1.72 -19.63 -3.91
C GLU A 96 2.73 -20.78 -3.86
N LYS A 97 4.03 -20.46 -3.77
CA LYS A 97 5.14 -21.42 -3.70
C LYS A 97 6.10 -21.05 -2.60
#